data_AF-A0A1J5N1P1-F1
#
_entry.id   AF-A0A1J5N1P1-F1
#
_cell.length_a   1.000
_cell.length_b   1.000
_cell.length_c   1.000
_cell.angle_alpha   90.00
_cell.angle_beta   90.00
_cell.angle_gamma   90.00
#
_symmetry.space_group_name_H-M   'P 1'
#
loop_
_entity.id
_entity.type
_entity.pdbx_description
1 polymer ?
#
loop_
_entity_poly.entity_id
_entity_poly.type
_entity_poly.pdbx_seq_one_letter_code
_entity_poly.pdbx_strand_id
1 'polypeptide(L)'
;MAHFCIDCLIRSSGCRDCPIAPSGLTEAFGKAVRGIEIDIARQYPRFDSQVREDVIADTVAGAIRNFPQYEGRREAKLVSWIKSIYRNKVTDLLRRNYDITLVAYDAGADNRVAGEDQEEEPLDGLVAILKEMSEGARENCARLFLSLHDYFRQGRTQKEMASDMGMKSNSLNQKIKRCREWIRERIGKDDF
;
A
#
# COMPACT_ATOMS: atom_id res chain seq x y z
N MET A 1 -23.33 -2.18 -9.80
CA MET A 1 -24.04 -0.93 -9.48
C MET A 1 -23.11 -0.09 -8.61
N ALA A 2 -22.52 0.97 -9.17
CA ALA A 2 -21.66 1.89 -8.43
C ALA A 2 -22.50 2.68 -7.41
N HIS A 3 -22.03 2.79 -6.17
CA HIS A 3 -22.74 3.52 -5.13
C HIS A 3 -22.60 5.03 -5.39
N PHE A 4 -23.73 5.70 -5.63
CA PHE A 4 -23.92 7.10 -6.04
C PHE A 4 -23.32 8.20 -5.12
N CYS A 5 -22.52 7.86 -4.10
CA CYS A 5 -22.07 8.82 -3.09
C CYS A 5 -20.96 9.77 -3.55
N ILE A 6 -20.17 9.40 -4.57
CA ILE A 6 -19.06 10.25 -5.06
C ILE A 6 -19.61 11.43 -5.86
N ASP A 7 -20.50 11.16 -6.81
CA ASP A 7 -21.05 12.20 -7.70
C ASP A 7 -22.15 13.04 -7.04
N CYS A 8 -22.90 12.48 -6.08
CA CYS A 8 -24.10 13.15 -5.64
C CYS A 8 -23.93 14.21 -4.58
N LEU A 9 -22.81 14.31 -3.83
CA LEU A 9 -22.60 15.35 -2.81
C LEU A 9 -23.91 15.73 -2.06
N ILE A 10 -24.67 14.73 -1.58
CA ILE A 10 -25.92 14.91 -0.80
C ILE A 10 -27.19 15.30 -1.62
N ARG A 11 -27.18 15.34 -2.96
CA ARG A 11 -28.31 15.85 -3.77
C ARG A 11 -29.24 14.82 -4.44
N SER A 12 -28.97 13.51 -4.36
CA SER A 12 -29.83 12.49 -4.96
C SER A 12 -30.50 11.56 -3.93
N SER A 13 -31.65 11.01 -4.32
CA SER A 13 -32.49 10.11 -3.50
C SER A 13 -31.81 8.82 -3.05
N GLY A 14 -30.72 8.39 -3.70
CA GLY A 14 -29.94 7.21 -3.32
C GLY A 14 -29.07 7.39 -2.07
N CYS A 15 -28.91 8.61 -1.56
CA CYS A 15 -28.15 8.88 -0.33
C CYS A 15 -28.96 8.57 0.95
N ARG A 16 -30.27 8.27 0.85
CA ARG A 16 -31.17 8.09 1.99
C ARG A 16 -30.80 6.90 2.89
N ASP A 17 -30.20 5.86 2.32
CA ASP A 17 -29.82 4.64 3.05
C ASP A 17 -28.31 4.58 3.36
N CYS A 18 -27.57 5.67 3.15
CA CYS A 18 -26.14 5.70 3.43
C CYS A 18 -25.90 5.76 4.95
N PRO A 19 -25.18 4.79 5.55
CA PRO A 19 -24.94 4.78 7.00
C PRO A 19 -23.99 5.91 7.46
N ILE A 20 -23.27 6.54 6.53
CA ILE A 20 -22.32 7.63 6.78
C ILE A 20 -23.03 9.00 6.88
N ALA A 21 -24.16 9.15 6.20
CA ALA A 21 -24.93 10.40 6.21
C ALA A 21 -25.41 10.81 7.61
N PRO A 22 -26.08 9.94 8.40
CA PRO A 22 -26.55 10.30 9.74
C PRO A 22 -25.41 10.55 10.74
N SER A 23 -24.18 10.11 10.45
CA SER A 23 -23.03 10.35 11.33
C SER A 23 -22.36 11.71 11.12
N GLY A 24 -22.82 12.51 10.14
CA GLY A 24 -22.24 13.83 9.84
C GLY A 24 -20.82 13.77 9.25
N LEU A 25 -20.37 12.60 8.76
CA LEU A 25 -19.00 12.41 8.26
C LEU A 25 -18.91 12.39 6.72
N THR A 26 -19.98 12.78 6.03
CA THR A 26 -20.07 12.73 4.56
C THR A 26 -18.99 13.54 3.87
N GLU A 27 -18.65 14.72 4.41
CA GLU A 27 -17.59 15.56 3.84
C GLU A 27 -16.22 14.90 3.95
N ALA A 28 -15.89 14.37 5.14
CA ALA A 28 -14.65 13.64 5.37
C ALA A 28 -14.55 12.38 4.50
N PHE A 29 -15.67 11.68 4.30
CA PHE A 29 -15.76 10.55 3.37
C PHE A 29 -15.44 10.98 1.94
N GLY A 30 -16.08 12.04 1.43
CA GLY A 30 -15.82 12.57 0.09
C GLY A 30 -14.38 13.04 -0.09
N LYS A 31 -13.78 13.69 0.93
CA LYS A 31 -12.36 14.06 0.94
C LYS A 31 -11.46 12.83 0.85
N ALA A 32 -11.78 11.75 1.57
CA ALA A 32 -11.01 10.51 1.50
C ALA A 32 -11.05 9.89 0.10
N VAL A 33 -12.22 9.82 -0.52
CA VAL A 33 -12.38 9.22 -1.85
C VAL A 33 -11.67 10.02 -2.94
N ARG A 34 -11.83 11.36 -2.98
CA ARG A 34 -11.06 12.22 -3.89
C ARG A 34 -9.55 12.09 -3.66
N GLY A 35 -9.14 11.96 -2.41
CA GLY A 35 -7.75 11.71 -2.07
C GLY A 35 -7.24 10.39 -2.66
N ILE A 36 -8.08 9.35 -2.71
CA ILE A 36 -7.76 8.06 -3.33
C ILE A 36 -7.70 8.16 -4.86
N GLU A 37 -8.63 8.88 -5.50
CA GLU A 37 -8.61 9.12 -6.95
C GLU A 37 -7.28 9.73 -7.41
N ILE A 38 -6.83 10.77 -6.70
CA ILE A 38 -5.54 11.42 -6.98
C ILE A 38 -4.38 10.46 -6.68
N ASP A 39 -4.44 9.76 -5.55
CA ASP A 39 -3.37 8.88 -5.12
C ASP A 39 -3.17 7.69 -6.05
N ILE A 40 -4.24 7.02 -6.50
CA ILE A 40 -4.14 5.86 -7.37
C ILE A 40 -3.65 6.24 -8.77
N ALA A 41 -4.09 7.38 -9.30
CA ALA A 41 -3.62 7.88 -10.59
C ALA A 41 -2.12 8.24 -10.56
N ARG A 42 -1.64 8.75 -9.42
CA ARG A 42 -0.23 9.12 -9.23
C ARG A 42 0.66 7.93 -8.95
N GLN A 43 0.26 7.03 -8.03
CA GLN A 43 1.08 5.91 -7.60
C GLN A 43 1.06 4.73 -8.58
N TYR A 44 0.00 4.58 -9.36
CA TYR A 44 -0.18 3.44 -10.26
C TYR A 44 -0.53 3.92 -11.68
N PRO A 45 0.38 4.65 -12.36
CA PRO A 45 0.10 5.23 -13.68
C PRO A 45 -0.19 4.17 -14.75
N ARG A 46 0.26 2.92 -14.55
CA ARG A 46 0.01 1.79 -15.46
C ARG A 46 -1.38 1.17 -15.33
N PHE A 47 -2.13 1.48 -14.28
CA PHE A 47 -3.52 1.05 -14.21
C PHE A 47 -4.33 1.84 -15.23
N ASP A 48 -5.11 1.14 -16.04
CA ASP A 48 -6.08 1.80 -16.91
C ASP A 48 -7.23 2.44 -16.11
N SER A 49 -8.07 3.20 -16.78
CA SER A 49 -9.19 3.90 -16.13
C SER A 49 -10.17 2.94 -15.47
N GLN A 50 -10.46 1.79 -16.08
CA GLN A 50 -11.41 0.81 -15.56
C GLN A 50 -10.91 0.20 -14.26
N VAL A 51 -9.64 -0.20 -14.21
CA VAL A 51 -9.01 -0.76 -13.01
C VAL A 51 -9.03 0.26 -11.87
N ARG A 52 -8.76 1.53 -12.16
CA ARG A 52 -8.80 2.59 -11.13
C ARG A 52 -10.21 2.78 -10.59
N GLU A 53 -11.21 2.88 -11.47
CA GLU A 53 -12.62 3.01 -11.10
C GLU A 53 -13.08 1.82 -10.25
N ASP A 54 -12.70 0.60 -10.62
CA ASP A 54 -13.04 -0.61 -9.89
C ASP A 54 -12.45 -0.58 -8.47
N VAL A 55 -11.17 -0.20 -8.32
CA VAL A 55 -10.53 -0.08 -6.99
C VAL A 55 -11.23 0.97 -6.11
N ILE A 56 -11.60 2.12 -6.68
CA ILE A 56 -12.31 3.18 -5.97
C ILE A 56 -13.70 2.68 -5.55
N ALA A 57 -14.45 2.09 -6.47
CA ALA A 57 -15.78 1.55 -6.22
C ALA A 57 -15.76 0.46 -5.14
N ASP A 58 -14.80 -0.46 -5.20
CA ASP A 58 -14.61 -1.51 -4.21
C ASP A 58 -14.24 -0.96 -2.83
N THR A 59 -13.44 0.10 -2.80
CA THR A 59 -13.07 0.79 -1.56
C THR A 59 -14.30 1.44 -0.93
N VAL A 60 -15.10 2.16 -1.72
CA VAL A 60 -16.33 2.82 -1.26
C VAL A 60 -17.34 1.79 -0.78
N ALA A 61 -17.58 0.73 -1.55
CA ALA A 61 -18.48 -0.35 -1.16
C ALA A 61 -18.01 -1.04 0.12
N GLY A 62 -16.70 -1.30 0.25
CA GLY A 62 -16.10 -1.85 1.46
C GLY A 62 -16.26 -0.93 2.68
N ALA A 63 -16.04 0.36 2.51
CA ALA A 63 -16.21 1.35 3.57
C ALA A 63 -17.67 1.43 4.03
N ILE A 64 -18.63 1.54 3.10
CA ILE A 64 -20.07 1.61 3.43
C ILE A 64 -20.52 0.34 4.16
N ARG A 65 -20.15 -0.84 3.64
CA ARG A 65 -20.51 -2.14 4.24
C ARG A 65 -20.01 -2.28 5.67
N ASN A 66 -18.80 -1.82 5.95
CA ASN A 66 -18.16 -1.97 7.26
C ASN A 66 -18.37 -0.75 8.17
N PHE A 67 -19.01 0.32 7.69
CA PHE A 67 -19.21 1.54 8.45
C PHE A 67 -19.97 1.33 9.78
N PRO A 68 -20.99 0.44 9.88
CA PRO A 68 -21.66 0.19 11.16
C PRO A 68 -20.73 -0.31 12.28
N GLN A 69 -19.58 -0.91 11.92
CA GLN A 69 -18.57 -1.40 12.87
C GLN A 69 -17.46 -0.36 13.14
N TYR A 70 -17.51 0.79 12.48
CA TYR A 70 -16.50 1.82 12.62
C TYR A 70 -16.74 2.66 13.88
N GLU A 71 -15.86 2.53 14.87
CA GLU A 71 -15.99 3.20 16.18
C GLU A 71 -15.41 4.64 16.21
N GLY A 72 -14.78 5.08 15.12
CA GLY A 72 -14.03 6.33 15.12
C GLY A 72 -14.90 7.58 14.93
N ARG A 73 -15.20 8.31 16.01
CA ARG A 73 -16.06 9.52 15.93
C ARG A 73 -15.38 10.79 15.37
N ARG A 74 -14.21 10.69 14.73
CA ARG A 74 -13.45 11.84 14.21
C ARG A 74 -13.13 11.68 12.73
N GLU A 75 -13.18 12.78 11.98
CA GLU A 75 -12.91 12.80 10.53
C GLU A 75 -11.54 12.23 10.16
N ALA A 76 -10.47 12.63 10.86
CA ALA A 76 -9.11 12.15 10.56
C ALA A 76 -8.98 10.63 10.72
N LYS A 77 -9.69 10.03 11.69
CA LYS A 77 -9.74 8.57 11.87
C LYS A 77 -10.49 7.90 10.73
N LEU A 78 -11.53 8.55 10.19
CA LEU A 78 -12.33 8.01 9.09
C LEU A 78 -11.49 7.97 7.81
N VAL A 79 -10.80 9.07 7.50
CA VAL A 79 -9.91 9.14 6.33
C VAL A 79 -8.82 8.06 6.40
N SER A 80 -8.17 7.92 7.56
CA SER A 80 -7.14 6.89 7.76
C SER A 80 -7.68 5.46 7.59
N TRP A 81 -8.88 5.21 8.11
CA TRP A 81 -9.55 3.91 7.99
C TRP A 81 -9.96 3.61 6.53
N ILE A 82 -10.51 4.57 5.81
CA ILE A 82 -10.83 4.38 4.37
C ILE A 82 -9.54 4.13 3.57
N LYS A 83 -8.46 4.85 3.88
CA LYS A 83 -7.15 4.62 3.25
C LYS A 83 -6.59 3.23 3.55
N SER A 84 -6.91 2.60 4.68
CA SER A 84 -6.49 1.22 4.92
C SER A 84 -7.26 0.23 4.06
N ILE A 85 -8.57 0.44 3.88
CA ILE A 85 -9.41 -0.35 2.96
C ILE A 85 -8.86 -0.24 1.52
N TYR A 86 -8.60 0.98 1.06
CA TYR A 86 -8.00 1.23 -0.25
C TYR A 86 -6.67 0.49 -0.46
N ARG A 87 -5.74 0.61 0.49
CA ARG A 87 -4.43 -0.07 0.40
C ARG A 87 -4.58 -1.58 0.32
N ASN A 88 -5.52 -2.16 1.09
CA ASN A 88 -5.81 -3.58 1.02
C ASN A 88 -6.33 -3.98 -0.37
N LYS A 89 -7.23 -3.17 -0.96
CA LYS A 89 -7.76 -3.41 -2.31
C LYS A 89 -6.70 -3.37 -3.40
N VAL A 90 -5.84 -2.35 -3.37
CA VAL A 90 -4.70 -2.25 -4.30
C VAL A 90 -3.75 -3.43 -4.12
N THR A 91 -3.43 -3.80 -2.88
CA THR A 91 -2.56 -4.94 -2.59
C THR A 91 -3.16 -6.25 -3.13
N ASP A 92 -4.45 -6.47 -2.92
CA ASP A 92 -5.14 -7.67 -3.40
C ASP A 92 -5.22 -7.71 -4.93
N LEU A 93 -5.47 -6.57 -5.58
CA LEU A 93 -5.44 -6.46 -7.03
C LEU A 93 -4.05 -6.78 -7.58
N LEU A 94 -3.01 -6.20 -6.98
CA LEU A 94 -1.63 -6.39 -7.42
C LEU A 94 -1.22 -7.85 -7.25
N ARG A 95 -1.53 -8.48 -6.10
CA ARG A 95 -1.31 -9.92 -5.88
C ARG A 95 -2.00 -10.82 -6.90
N ARG A 96 -3.14 -10.42 -7.48
CA ARG A 96 -3.90 -11.23 -8.44
C ARG A 96 -3.40 -11.07 -9.87
N ASN A 97 -3.08 -9.85 -10.27
CA ASN A 97 -2.81 -9.51 -11.67
C ASN A 97 -1.33 -9.52 -12.01
N TYR A 98 -0.50 -9.33 -11.01
CA TYR A 98 0.93 -9.29 -11.15
C TYR A 98 1.48 -10.21 -10.08
N ASP A 99 2.38 -11.11 -10.44
CA ASP A 99 3.16 -11.86 -9.46
C ASP A 99 4.18 -10.90 -8.80
N ILE A 100 3.69 -9.74 -8.33
CA ILE A 100 4.42 -8.58 -7.84
C ILE A 100 3.93 -8.33 -6.43
N THR A 101 4.85 -8.59 -5.51
CA THR A 101 4.76 -8.13 -4.14
C THR A 101 4.88 -6.62 -4.05
N LEU A 102 3.86 -5.97 -3.50
CA LEU A 102 4.10 -4.70 -2.82
C LEU A 102 4.72 -4.96 -1.45
N VAL A 103 5.97 -4.53 -1.32
CA VAL A 103 6.55 -4.18 -0.02
C VAL A 103 5.65 -3.09 0.56
N ALA A 104 4.86 -3.45 1.58
CA ALA A 104 4.03 -2.51 2.32
C ALA A 104 4.90 -1.32 2.75
N TYR A 105 4.69 -0.17 2.11
CA TYR A 105 5.32 1.09 2.47
C TYR A 105 4.70 1.51 3.81
N ASP A 106 5.38 1.14 4.90
CA ASP A 106 4.96 1.47 6.25
C ASP A 106 4.94 3.00 6.40
N ALA A 107 3.75 3.54 6.66
CA ALA A 107 3.53 4.95 6.91
C ALA A 107 4.11 5.30 8.28
N GLY A 108 5.36 5.74 8.25
CA GLY A 108 6.10 6.22 9.41
C GLY A 108 7.31 7.04 8.97
N ALA A 109 7.11 7.97 8.03
CA ALA A 109 8.09 9.01 7.75
C ALA A 109 7.35 10.28 7.32
N ASP A 110 7.90 11.38 7.79
CA ASP A 110 7.35 12.71 7.86
C ASP A 110 7.08 13.36 6.49
N ASN A 111 6.33 14.44 6.54
CA ASN A 111 5.94 15.32 5.44
C ASN A 111 7.17 15.95 4.75
N ARG A 112 7.03 16.22 3.43
CA ARG A 112 7.90 16.96 2.49
C ARG A 112 8.96 16.13 1.74
N VAL A 113 8.70 15.87 0.46
CA VAL A 113 9.65 16.18 -0.63
C VAL A 113 8.85 16.63 -1.85
N ALA A 114 9.30 17.74 -2.44
CA ALA A 114 8.83 18.30 -3.70
C ALA A 114 9.07 17.32 -4.86
N GLY A 115 8.36 17.52 -5.96
CA GLY A 115 8.48 16.68 -7.15
C GLY A 115 9.91 16.68 -7.69
N GLU A 116 10.42 15.47 -7.89
CA GLU A 116 11.44 15.16 -8.87
C GLU A 116 10.98 13.87 -9.55
N ASP A 117 10.95 13.89 -10.88
CA ASP A 117 10.75 12.74 -11.73
C ASP A 117 11.88 11.73 -11.45
N GLN A 118 11.64 10.80 -10.53
CA GLN A 118 12.51 9.64 -10.40
C GLN A 118 12.07 8.64 -11.47
N GLU A 119 12.88 8.52 -12.52
CA GLU A 119 12.87 7.37 -13.42
C GLU A 119 12.82 6.10 -12.56
N GLU A 120 11.76 5.30 -12.74
CA GLU A 120 11.64 3.99 -12.13
C GLU A 120 12.85 3.15 -12.58
N GLU A 121 13.86 2.98 -11.71
CA GLU A 121 14.84 1.94 -11.92
C GLU A 121 14.11 0.60 -12.03
N PRO A 122 14.36 -0.21 -13.07
CA PRO A 122 13.76 -1.52 -13.20
C PRO A 122 14.05 -2.34 -11.95
N LEU A 123 13.03 -2.94 -11.34
CA LEU A 123 13.14 -3.85 -10.19
C LEU A 123 14.23 -4.93 -10.37
N ASP A 124 14.55 -5.28 -11.61
CA ASP A 124 15.61 -6.21 -11.98
C ASP A 124 17.03 -5.69 -11.67
N GLY A 125 17.26 -4.37 -11.77
CA GLY A 125 18.53 -3.73 -11.43
C GLY A 125 18.86 -3.84 -9.95
N LEU A 126 17.86 -3.59 -9.08
CA LEU A 126 18.03 -3.74 -7.63
C LEU A 126 18.32 -5.20 -7.23
N VAL A 127 17.67 -6.17 -7.87
CA VAL A 127 17.93 -7.59 -7.62
C VAL A 127 19.35 -7.98 -8.06
N ALA A 128 19.85 -7.42 -9.17
CA ALA A 128 21.23 -7.65 -9.62
C ALA A 128 22.25 -7.08 -8.61
N ILE A 129 22.07 -5.83 -8.17
CA ILE A 129 22.90 -5.20 -7.14
C ILE A 129 22.90 -6.04 -5.85
N LEU A 130 21.72 -6.47 -5.38
CA LEU A 130 21.61 -7.31 -4.19
C LEU A 130 22.30 -8.67 -4.35
N LYS A 131 22.31 -9.26 -5.56
CA LYS A 131 23.05 -10.50 -5.83
C LYS A 131 24.55 -10.29 -5.73
N GLU A 132 25.08 -9.26 -6.38
CA GLU A 132 26.50 -8.89 -6.32
C GLU A 132 26.93 -8.63 -4.87
N MET A 133 26.14 -7.87 -4.10
CA MET A 133 26.38 -7.63 -2.67
C MET A 133 26.34 -8.93 -1.85
N SER A 134 25.51 -9.90 -2.22
CA SER A 134 25.36 -11.17 -1.49
C SER A 134 26.53 -12.16 -1.71
N GLU A 135 27.25 -11.99 -2.81
CA GLU A 135 28.47 -12.72 -3.17
C GLU A 135 29.69 -12.17 -2.43
N GLY A 136 29.64 -10.89 -2.02
CA GLY A 136 30.57 -10.27 -1.09
C GLY A 136 30.51 -10.90 0.32
N ALA A 137 31.67 -11.26 0.86
CA ALA A 137 31.80 -12.00 2.11
C ALA A 137 31.43 -11.16 3.36
N ARG A 138 30.13 -10.88 3.60
CA ARG A 138 29.47 -10.78 4.94
C ARG A 138 28.04 -10.24 4.99
N GLU A 139 27.29 -10.10 3.90
CA GLU A 139 26.11 -9.23 3.96
C GLU A 139 24.79 -10.02 4.10
N ASN A 140 24.53 -10.48 5.33
CA ASN A 140 23.28 -11.16 5.76
C ASN A 140 21.99 -10.39 5.39
N CYS A 141 22.10 -9.09 5.12
CA CYS A 141 20.99 -8.23 4.73
C CYS A 141 20.63 -8.35 3.25
N ALA A 142 21.61 -8.41 2.34
CA ALA A 142 21.34 -8.63 0.92
C ALA A 142 20.64 -9.99 0.70
N ARG A 143 21.15 -11.05 1.35
CA ARG A 143 20.52 -12.38 1.34
C ARG A 143 19.10 -12.38 1.88
N LEU A 144 18.84 -11.62 2.95
CA LEU A 144 17.49 -11.51 3.51
C LEU A 144 16.51 -10.92 2.49
N PHE A 145 16.92 -9.89 1.74
CA PHE A 145 16.09 -9.28 0.70
C PHE A 145 15.90 -10.18 -0.52
N LEU A 146 16.94 -10.93 -0.93
CA LEU A 146 16.80 -11.96 -1.97
C LEU A 146 15.83 -13.06 -1.53
N SER A 147 15.94 -13.57 -0.30
CA SER A 147 14.99 -14.55 0.23
C SER A 147 13.56 -14.00 0.34
N LEU A 148 13.39 -12.74 0.73
CA LEU A 148 12.07 -12.09 0.71
C LEU A 148 11.47 -12.08 -0.69
N HIS A 149 12.26 -11.64 -1.67
CA HIS A 149 11.86 -11.63 -3.06
C HIS A 149 11.44 -13.03 -3.55
N ASP A 150 12.22 -14.07 -3.23
CA ASP A 150 11.90 -15.44 -3.64
C ASP A 150 10.64 -15.99 -2.98
N TYR A 151 10.42 -15.72 -1.69
CA TYR A 151 9.19 -16.11 -0.99
C TYR A 151 7.97 -15.48 -1.64
N PHE A 152 8.10 -14.21 -1.99
CA PHE A 152 7.00 -13.49 -2.58
C PHE A 152 6.67 -13.93 -4.00
N ARG A 153 7.67 -14.25 -4.82
CA ARG A 153 7.47 -14.90 -6.14
C ARG A 153 6.79 -16.27 -6.05
N GLN A 154 6.80 -16.89 -4.88
CA GLN A 154 6.11 -18.15 -4.62
C GLN A 154 4.71 -17.93 -4.01
N GLY A 155 4.23 -16.69 -3.94
CA GLY A 155 2.97 -16.32 -3.29
C GLY A 155 2.99 -16.46 -1.75
N ARG A 156 4.17 -16.62 -1.15
CA ARG A 156 4.33 -16.84 0.29
C ARG A 156 4.45 -15.51 1.04
N THR A 157 4.02 -15.50 2.29
CA THR A 157 3.97 -14.31 3.14
C THR A 157 5.22 -14.17 4.03
N GLN A 158 5.49 -12.96 4.52
CA GLN A 158 6.52 -12.73 5.54
C GLN A 158 6.25 -13.51 6.84
N LYS A 159 4.98 -13.82 7.14
CA LYS A 159 4.62 -14.63 8.31
C LYS A 159 5.13 -16.07 8.15
N GLU A 160 4.98 -16.64 6.96
CA GLU A 160 5.52 -17.97 6.62
C GLU A 160 7.04 -17.94 6.60
N MET A 161 7.66 -16.90 6.02
CA MET A 161 9.11 -16.72 6.09
C MET A 161 9.63 -16.65 7.52
N ALA A 162 8.96 -15.90 8.39
CA ALA A 162 9.33 -15.82 9.80
C ALA A 162 9.27 -17.20 10.47
N SER A 163 8.21 -17.97 10.19
CA SER A 163 8.04 -19.34 10.68
C SER A 163 9.16 -20.26 10.21
N ASP A 164 9.48 -20.27 8.92
CA ASP A 164 10.53 -21.11 8.32
C ASP A 164 11.92 -20.74 8.85
N MET A 165 12.15 -19.46 9.15
CA MET A 165 13.37 -18.98 9.77
C MET A 165 13.40 -19.16 11.30
N GLY A 166 12.38 -19.79 11.90
CA GLY A 166 12.30 -20.03 13.34
C GLY A 166 12.18 -18.76 14.19
N MET A 167 11.61 -17.69 13.64
CA MET A 167 11.47 -16.39 14.31
C MET A 167 10.04 -15.86 14.35
N LYS A 168 9.76 -14.95 15.28
CA LYS A 168 8.47 -14.26 15.34
C LYS A 168 8.37 -13.25 14.19
N SER A 169 7.17 -13.04 13.63
CA SER A 169 6.95 -12.07 12.54
C SER A 169 7.43 -10.66 12.90
N ASN A 170 7.24 -10.22 14.14
CA ASN A 170 7.75 -8.92 14.59
C ASN A 170 9.29 -8.85 14.57
N SER A 171 9.98 -9.95 14.91
CA SER A 171 11.44 -10.04 14.86
C SER A 171 11.95 -10.00 13.43
N LEU A 172 11.25 -10.65 12.49
CA LEU A 172 11.54 -10.54 11.06
C LEU A 172 11.37 -9.08 10.59
N ASN A 173 10.26 -8.42 10.91
CA ASN A 173 10.01 -7.03 10.50
C ASN A 173 11.09 -6.07 11.01
N GLN A 174 11.52 -6.21 12.27
CA GLN A 174 12.63 -5.43 12.82
C GLN A 174 13.96 -5.71 12.12
N LYS A 175 14.20 -6.97 11.72
CA LYS A 175 15.38 -7.35 10.95
C LYS A 175 15.35 -6.75 9.54
N ILE A 176 14.20 -6.79 8.87
CA ILE A 176 13.98 -6.16 7.55
C ILE A 176 14.24 -4.67 7.63
N LYS A 177 13.68 -3.97 8.64
CA LYS A 177 13.89 -2.54 8.83
C LYS A 177 15.37 -2.18 8.93
N ARG A 178 16.12 -2.85 9.82
CA ARG A 178 17.57 -2.63 9.98
C ARG A 178 18.34 -2.93 8.70
N CYS A 179 17.99 -4.01 8.01
CA CYS A 179 18.62 -4.35 6.75
C CYS A 179 18.30 -3.35 5.63
N ARG A 180 17.11 -2.74 5.64
CA ARG A 180 16.74 -1.67 4.70
C ARG A 180 17.57 -0.40 4.93
N GLU A 181 17.74 0.01 6.18
CA GLU A 181 18.60 1.14 6.54
C GLU A 181 20.04 0.87 6.09
N TRP A 182 20.55 -0.32 6.38
CA TRP A 182 21.88 -0.74 5.98
C TRP A 182 22.08 -0.80 4.46
N ILE A 183 21.12 -1.33 3.69
CA ILE A 183 21.17 -1.34 2.21
C ILE A 183 21.16 0.10 1.68
N ARG A 184 20.30 0.96 2.24
CA ARG A 184 20.20 2.36 1.83
C ARG A 184 21.50 3.13 2.06
N GLU A 185 22.21 2.85 3.15
CA GLU A 185 23.54 3.45 3.41
C GLU A 185 24.63 2.95 2.46
N ARG A 186 24.49 1.75 1.88
CA ARG A 186 25.46 1.19 0.92
C ARG A 186 25.18 1.71 -0.48
N ILE A 187 23.94 1.55 -0.95
CA ILE A 187 23.51 2.00 -2.28
C ILE A 187 23.59 3.53 -2.36
N GLY A 188 23.13 4.24 -1.33
CA GLY A 188 23.24 5.71 -1.26
C GLY A 188 24.66 6.25 -1.05
N LYS A 189 25.67 5.39 -0.84
CA LYS A 189 27.09 5.78 -0.93
C LYS A 189 27.67 5.57 -2.33
N ASP A 190 27.00 4.78 -3.15
CA ASP A 190 27.46 4.37 -4.47
C ASP A 190 26.64 4.99 -5.63
N ASP A 191 25.60 5.79 -5.37
CA ASP A 191 24.82 6.49 -6.41
C ASP A 191 25.18 7.99 -6.56
N PHE A 192 26.23 8.25 -7.35
CA PHE A 192 26.29 9.06 -8.59
C PHE A 192 27.71 9.59 -8.85
#